data_AF-A0A671KRW5-F1
#
_entry.id   AF-A0A671KRW5-F1
#
_cell.length_a   1.000
_cell.length_b   1.000
_cell.length_c   1.000
_cell.angle_alpha   90.00
_cell.angle_beta   90.00
_cell.angle_gamma   90.00
#
_symmetry.space_group_name_H-M   'P 1'
#
loop_
_entity.id
_entity.type
_entity.pdbx_description
1 polymer ?
#
loop_
_entity_poly.entity_id
_entity_poly.type
_entity_poly.pdbx_seq_one_letter_code
_entity_poly.pdbx_strand_id
1 'polypeptide(L)'
;MIGLPLLLTIIILVNCNVYVSIKTCHILSCNCKKLKKILWYQFLLVLSALKNCCGRALRHELQRQSRLVDLLTQVAEKIRSADKNKRKDVFRRERWKIVSFFADGQSCRLPLDPAVVVKASFKVFNSNAAPMEVSFITADPLGQNYSLICKTGDNLRQDMLVLQIVHLLDRMWRQEGLDMRMVTYRCISTGRDQGLVEVVPDAVTLAKIHQEWGLSGALREDTLEKWFHVRNKTKEDYEKHTHTHTHSHTHTHTHTHSIFLLQ
;
A
#
# COMPACT_ATOMS: atom_id res chain seq x y z
N MET A 1 -28.61 4.00 -18.61
CA MET A 1 -27.73 3.05 -17.90
C MET A 1 -26.32 3.62 -17.86
N ILE A 2 -25.95 4.25 -16.75
CA ILE A 2 -24.56 4.67 -16.51
C ILE A 2 -23.78 3.37 -16.33
N GLY A 3 -23.00 2.98 -17.34
CA GLY A 3 -22.32 1.68 -17.33
C GLY A 3 -21.41 1.55 -16.11
N LEU A 4 -21.34 0.34 -15.55
CA LEU A 4 -20.38 -0.08 -14.51
C LEU A 4 -18.98 0.57 -14.64
N PRO A 5 -18.38 0.72 -15.84
CA PRO A 5 -17.11 1.43 -15.99
C PRO A 5 -17.14 2.93 -15.60
N LEU A 6 -18.24 3.64 -15.84
CA LEU A 6 -18.38 5.05 -15.44
C LEU A 6 -18.55 5.15 -13.91
N LEU A 7 -19.29 4.23 -13.30
CA LEU A 7 -19.46 4.15 -11.85
C LEU A 7 -18.12 3.81 -11.17
N LEU A 8 -17.37 2.86 -11.70
CA LEU A 8 -16.00 2.57 -11.25
C LEU A 8 -15.08 3.78 -11.42
N THR A 9 -15.16 4.47 -12.55
CA THR A 9 -14.33 5.67 -12.80
C THR A 9 -14.68 6.78 -11.81
N ILE A 10 -15.96 6.97 -11.48
CA ILE A 10 -16.42 7.94 -10.48
C ILE A 10 -15.97 7.51 -9.07
N ILE A 11 -16.11 6.23 -8.69
CA ILE A 11 -15.65 5.72 -7.38
C ILE A 11 -14.13 5.87 -7.23
N ILE A 12 -13.37 5.61 -8.30
CA ILE A 12 -11.92 5.78 -8.42
C ILE A 12 -11.52 7.26 -8.37
N LEU A 13 -12.29 8.16 -8.98
CA LEU A 13 -12.05 9.61 -8.93
C LEU A 13 -12.44 10.23 -7.58
N VAL A 14 -13.44 9.68 -6.89
CA VAL A 14 -13.96 10.18 -5.61
C VAL A 14 -13.13 9.69 -4.41
N ASN A 15 -12.52 8.50 -4.47
CA ASN A 15 -11.80 7.91 -3.33
C ASN A 15 -10.27 7.93 -3.43
N CYS A 16 -9.67 8.43 -4.50
CA CYS A 16 -8.22 8.38 -4.66
C CYS A 16 -7.66 9.69 -5.21
N ASN A 17 -6.45 10.02 -4.72
CA ASN A 17 -5.59 11.08 -5.24
C ASN A 17 -5.69 11.08 -6.77
N VAL A 18 -6.18 12.16 -7.37
CA VAL A 18 -6.56 12.25 -8.78
C VAL A 18 -5.49 11.59 -9.66
N TYR A 19 -4.20 11.92 -9.49
CA TYR A 19 -3.11 11.36 -10.30
C TYR A 19 -2.78 9.88 -10.06
N VAL A 20 -3.03 9.39 -8.85
CA VAL A 20 -2.65 8.04 -8.41
C VAL A 20 -3.71 7.05 -8.87
N SER A 21 -4.99 7.39 -8.69
CA SER A 21 -6.11 6.71 -9.37
C SER A 21 -5.98 6.73 -10.88
N ILE A 22 -5.33 7.77 -11.41
CA ILE A 22 -5.09 7.94 -12.83
C ILE A 22 -4.01 6.97 -13.37
N LYS A 23 -2.93 6.70 -12.62
CA LYS A 23 -1.98 5.63 -12.99
C LYS A 23 -2.60 4.24 -12.74
N THR A 24 -3.51 4.10 -11.78
CA THR A 24 -4.26 2.85 -11.56
C THR A 24 -5.27 2.52 -12.68
N CYS A 25 -5.93 3.52 -13.27
CA CYS A 25 -6.84 3.29 -14.42
C CYS A 25 -6.12 2.90 -15.71
N HIS A 26 -4.87 3.35 -15.90
CA HIS A 26 -3.99 2.86 -16.99
C HIS A 26 -3.87 1.32 -16.98
N ILE A 27 -4.09 0.72 -15.82
CA ILE A 27 -3.73 -0.64 -15.49
C ILE A 27 -4.95 -1.61 -15.56
N LEU A 28 -6.19 -1.13 -15.42
CA LEU A 28 -7.43 -1.90 -15.66
C LEU A 28 -7.71 -2.19 -17.16
N SER A 29 -7.06 -1.47 -18.07
CA SER A 29 -7.27 -1.58 -19.53
C SER A 29 -6.73 -2.90 -20.15
N CYS A 30 -6.05 -3.76 -19.39
CA CYS A 30 -5.19 -4.81 -19.98
C CYS A 30 -5.86 -6.03 -20.64
N ASN A 31 -7.20 -6.14 -20.79
CA ASN A 31 -7.82 -7.40 -21.28
C ASN A 31 -8.57 -7.40 -22.64
N CYS A 32 -8.62 -6.32 -23.44
CA CYS A 32 -9.23 -6.42 -24.80
C CYS A 32 -8.53 -5.57 -25.88
N LYS A 33 -7.93 -6.20 -26.90
CA LYS A 33 -6.99 -5.56 -27.85
C LYS A 33 -7.56 -4.38 -28.67
N LYS A 34 -8.86 -4.33 -28.96
CA LYS A 34 -9.51 -3.23 -29.71
C LYS A 34 -10.07 -2.11 -28.82
N LEU A 35 -10.71 -2.47 -27.69
CA LEU A 35 -11.19 -1.47 -26.71
C LEU A 35 -10.04 -0.72 -26.01
N LYS A 36 -8.87 -1.36 -25.85
CA LYS A 36 -7.67 -0.78 -25.19
C LYS A 36 -7.31 0.61 -25.67
N LYS A 37 -7.26 0.83 -26.98
CA LYS A 37 -6.75 2.09 -27.53
C LYS A 37 -7.75 3.23 -27.33
N ILE A 38 -9.02 2.97 -27.58
CA ILE A 38 -10.11 3.95 -27.42
C ILE A 38 -10.30 4.31 -25.95
N LEU A 39 -10.38 3.31 -25.07
CA LEU A 39 -10.54 3.53 -23.64
C LEU A 39 -9.34 4.28 -23.05
N TRP A 40 -8.13 4.00 -23.56
CA TRP A 40 -6.91 4.71 -23.17
C TRP A 40 -6.91 6.18 -23.63
N TYR A 41 -7.35 6.47 -24.85
CA TYR A 41 -7.49 7.85 -25.32
C TYR A 41 -8.53 8.64 -24.54
N GLN A 42 -9.71 8.06 -24.28
CA GLN A 42 -10.75 8.69 -23.46
C GLN A 42 -10.24 8.99 -22.06
N PHE A 43 -9.52 8.03 -21.48
CA PHE A 43 -8.90 8.19 -20.17
C PHE A 43 -7.85 9.32 -20.15
N LEU A 44 -6.97 9.38 -21.15
CA LEU A 44 -5.98 10.47 -21.28
C LEU A 44 -6.63 11.84 -21.46
N LEU A 45 -7.77 11.90 -22.16
CA LEU A 45 -8.51 13.14 -22.35
C LEU A 45 -9.07 13.64 -21.01
N VAL A 46 -9.72 12.76 -20.23
CA VAL A 46 -10.23 13.08 -18.89
C VAL A 46 -9.10 13.52 -17.97
N LEU A 47 -7.96 12.81 -18.00
CA LEU A 47 -6.78 13.20 -17.24
C LEU A 47 -6.27 14.59 -17.61
N SER A 48 -6.16 14.87 -18.91
CA SER A 48 -5.64 16.14 -19.41
C SER A 48 -6.57 17.29 -19.04
N ALA A 49 -7.88 17.07 -19.14
CA ALA A 49 -8.89 18.01 -18.66
C ALA A 49 -8.77 18.26 -17.16
N LEU A 50 -8.68 17.21 -16.33
CA LEU A 50 -8.53 17.35 -14.88
C LEU A 50 -7.24 18.11 -14.50
N LYS A 51 -6.11 17.79 -15.14
CA LYS A 51 -4.85 18.52 -14.93
C LYS A 51 -4.97 19.99 -15.34
N ASN A 52 -5.72 20.28 -16.41
CA ASN A 52 -5.95 21.64 -16.86
C ASN A 52 -6.84 22.43 -15.89
N CYS A 53 -7.85 21.78 -15.30
CA CYS A 53 -8.82 22.43 -14.42
C CYS A 53 -8.43 22.47 -12.93
N CYS A 54 -7.49 21.65 -12.45
CA CYS A 54 -7.20 21.50 -11.02
C CYS A 54 -6.43 22.66 -10.36
N GLY A 55 -6.11 23.72 -11.12
CA GLY A 55 -5.34 24.86 -10.62
C GLY A 55 -3.84 24.58 -10.46
N ARG A 56 -3.04 25.65 -10.29
CA ARG A 56 -1.57 25.56 -10.26
C ARG A 56 -1.04 24.78 -9.05
N ALA A 57 -1.62 25.00 -7.87
CA ALA A 57 -1.16 24.38 -6.62
C ALA A 57 -1.27 22.86 -6.66
N LEU A 58 -2.47 22.33 -6.98
CA LEU A 58 -2.68 20.88 -7.08
C LEU A 58 -1.85 20.29 -8.23
N ARG A 59 -1.74 20.95 -9.38
CA ARG A 59 -0.88 20.47 -10.48
C ARG A 59 0.58 20.31 -10.05
N HIS A 60 1.13 21.29 -9.32
CA HIS A 60 2.49 21.24 -8.81
C HIS A 60 2.67 20.10 -7.80
N GLU A 61 1.70 19.91 -6.90
CA GLU A 61 1.71 18.81 -5.92
C GLU A 61 1.68 17.43 -6.61
N LEU A 62 0.80 17.25 -7.60
CA LEU A 62 0.72 15.99 -8.37
C LEU A 62 2.02 15.70 -9.15
N GLN A 63 2.65 16.74 -9.71
CA GLN A 63 3.95 16.58 -10.38
C GLN A 63 5.05 16.18 -9.39
N ARG A 64 5.02 16.75 -8.18
CA ARG A 64 5.94 16.40 -7.11
C ARG A 64 5.75 14.95 -6.63
N GLN A 65 4.50 14.53 -6.42
CA GLN A 65 4.14 13.14 -6.13
C GLN A 65 4.66 12.19 -7.20
N SER A 66 4.47 12.52 -8.49
CA SER A 66 5.00 11.67 -9.58
C SER A 66 6.51 11.52 -9.49
N ARG A 67 7.25 12.62 -9.30
CA ARG A 67 8.71 12.58 -9.17
C ARG A 67 9.15 11.71 -8.00
N LEU A 68 8.47 11.80 -6.85
CA LEU A 68 8.75 10.95 -5.69
C LEU A 68 8.51 9.48 -6.01
N VAL A 69 7.37 9.14 -6.61
CA VAL A 69 7.03 7.75 -7.01
C VAL A 69 8.03 7.20 -8.01
N ASP A 70 8.37 7.97 -9.04
CA ASP A 70 9.29 7.55 -10.09
C ASP A 70 10.69 7.33 -9.50
N LEU A 71 11.11 8.19 -8.56
CA LEU A 71 12.37 8.04 -7.83
C LEU A 71 12.39 6.77 -6.96
N LEU A 72 11.36 6.57 -6.13
CA LEU A 72 11.22 5.38 -5.28
C LEU A 72 11.28 4.09 -6.10
N THR A 73 10.55 4.09 -7.21
CA THR A 73 10.50 2.96 -8.15
C THR A 73 11.86 2.70 -8.79
N GLN A 74 12.55 3.74 -9.26
CA GLN A 74 13.90 3.61 -9.84
C GLN A 74 14.91 3.05 -8.85
N VAL A 75 14.86 3.50 -7.59
CA VAL A 75 15.76 2.98 -6.54
C VAL A 75 15.43 1.52 -6.24
N ALA A 76 14.15 1.18 -6.04
CA ALA A 76 13.70 -0.19 -5.81
C ALA A 76 14.12 -1.12 -6.95
N GLU A 77 13.96 -0.68 -8.20
CA GLU A 77 14.33 -1.47 -9.37
C GLU A 77 15.83 -1.72 -9.42
N LYS A 78 16.67 -0.71 -9.21
CA LYS A 78 18.13 -0.89 -9.17
C LYS A 78 18.58 -1.87 -8.09
N ILE A 79 17.94 -1.85 -6.93
CA ILE A 79 18.24 -2.80 -5.84
C ILE A 79 17.82 -4.21 -6.26
N ARG A 80 16.65 -4.36 -6.88
CA ARG A 80 16.12 -5.65 -7.34
C ARG A 80 17.00 -6.28 -8.41
N SER A 81 17.37 -5.50 -9.44
CA SER A 81 18.19 -5.96 -10.58
C SER A 81 19.66 -6.20 -10.22
N ALA A 82 20.13 -5.71 -9.07
CA ALA A 82 21.49 -5.96 -8.61
C ALA A 82 21.67 -7.39 -8.06
N ASP A 83 22.87 -7.94 -8.27
CA ASP A 83 23.32 -9.20 -7.69
C ASP A 83 23.05 -9.24 -6.18
N LYS A 84 22.58 -10.37 -5.65
CA LYS A 84 22.23 -10.54 -4.22
C LYS A 84 23.30 -9.97 -3.27
N ASN A 85 24.57 -10.22 -3.58
CA ASN A 85 25.71 -9.77 -2.76
C ASN A 85 25.97 -8.26 -2.82
N LYS A 86 25.61 -7.59 -3.93
CA LYS A 86 25.83 -6.16 -4.16
C LYS A 86 24.62 -5.30 -3.79
N ARG A 87 23.46 -5.89 -3.50
CA ARG A 87 22.22 -5.13 -3.20
C ARG A 87 22.39 -4.13 -2.06
N LYS A 88 23.13 -4.49 -1.01
CA LYS A 88 23.39 -3.60 0.13
C LYS A 88 24.20 -2.36 -0.26
N ASP A 89 25.18 -2.51 -1.16
CA ASP A 89 26.02 -1.40 -1.61
C ASP A 89 25.26 -0.48 -2.57
N VAL A 90 24.50 -1.08 -3.51
CA VAL A 90 23.59 -0.34 -4.41
C VAL A 90 22.59 0.45 -3.59
N PHE A 91 21.98 -0.19 -2.59
CA PHE A 91 21.07 0.46 -1.67
C PHE A 91 21.70 1.67 -0.95
N ARG A 92 22.89 1.49 -0.35
CA ARG A 92 23.60 2.56 0.37
C ARG A 92 23.92 3.75 -0.54
N ARG A 93 24.22 3.50 -1.81
CA ARG A 93 24.48 4.54 -2.80
C ARG A 93 23.22 5.26 -3.27
N GLU A 94 22.17 4.51 -3.63
CA GLU A 94 20.97 5.07 -4.25
C GLU A 94 20.02 5.74 -3.24
N ARG A 95 20.02 5.33 -1.97
CA ARG A 95 19.14 5.91 -0.93
C ARG A 95 19.27 7.42 -0.78
N TRP A 96 20.46 7.97 -1.04
CA TRP A 96 20.74 9.41 -0.95
C TRP A 96 19.87 10.24 -1.88
N LYS A 97 19.43 9.67 -3.00
CA LYS A 97 18.53 10.36 -3.93
C LYS A 97 17.17 10.63 -3.31
N ILE A 98 16.67 9.69 -2.49
CA ILE A 98 15.41 9.84 -1.76
C ILE A 98 15.58 10.93 -0.69
N VAL A 99 16.70 10.93 0.04
CA VAL A 99 16.99 11.96 1.04
C VAL A 99 17.11 13.34 0.39
N SER A 100 17.85 13.44 -0.73
CA SER A 100 18.06 14.71 -1.43
C SER A 100 16.78 15.31 -2.02
N PHE A 101 15.75 14.49 -2.29
CA PHE A 101 14.43 14.98 -2.71
C PHE A 101 13.79 15.94 -1.70
N PHE A 102 14.17 15.83 -0.42
CA PHE A 102 13.66 16.62 0.69
C PHE A 102 14.67 17.67 1.20
N ALA A 103 15.87 17.78 0.60
CA ALA A 103 16.98 18.59 1.13
C ALA A 103 16.64 20.08 1.29
N ASP A 104 15.81 20.64 0.40
CA ASP A 104 15.45 22.06 0.41
C ASP A 104 14.31 22.39 1.40
N GLY A 105 14.09 21.56 2.42
CA GLY A 105 12.98 21.71 3.39
C GLY A 105 11.60 21.49 2.79
N GLN A 106 11.54 20.92 1.59
CA GLN A 106 10.30 20.79 0.84
C GLN A 106 9.54 19.52 1.23
N SER A 107 8.22 19.63 1.39
CA SER A 107 7.34 18.49 1.69
C SER A 107 6.65 17.93 0.46
N CYS A 108 6.12 16.71 0.56
CA CYS A 108 5.32 16.07 -0.49
C CYS A 108 4.18 15.28 0.15
N ARG A 109 2.97 15.31 -0.43
CA ARG A 109 1.89 14.40 -0.04
C ARG A 109 2.19 13.00 -0.56
N LEU A 110 1.77 11.97 0.17
CA LEU A 110 1.94 10.60 -0.28
C LEU A 110 0.85 10.20 -1.29
N PRO A 111 1.18 9.36 -2.28
CA PRO A 111 0.19 8.87 -3.23
C PRO A 111 -0.82 7.90 -2.58
N LEU A 112 -0.36 7.09 -1.63
CA LEU A 112 -1.18 6.14 -0.86
C LEU A 112 -2.19 6.87 0.04
N ASP A 113 -1.77 8.00 0.62
CA ASP A 113 -2.60 8.83 1.48
C ASP A 113 -2.41 10.32 1.14
N PRO A 114 -3.37 10.93 0.43
CA PRO A 114 -3.30 12.36 0.13
C PRO A 114 -3.31 13.24 1.39
N ALA A 115 -3.86 12.77 2.51
CA ALA A 115 -3.90 13.54 3.76
C ALA A 115 -2.51 13.61 4.42
N VAL A 116 -1.67 12.59 4.22
CA VAL A 116 -0.33 12.51 4.80
C VAL A 116 0.65 13.33 3.96
N VAL A 117 1.27 14.31 4.61
CA VAL A 117 2.36 15.12 4.07
C VAL A 117 3.66 14.65 4.73
N VAL A 118 4.70 14.38 3.94
CA VAL A 118 6.02 13.95 4.42
C VAL A 118 7.08 15.02 4.16
N LYS A 119 8.00 15.19 5.10
CA LYS A 119 9.10 16.17 5.05
C LYS A 119 10.48 15.57 4.87
N ALA A 120 10.68 14.29 5.20
CA ALA A 120 11.96 13.61 5.07
C ALA A 120 11.79 12.10 5.02
N SER A 121 12.76 11.38 4.48
CA SER A 121 12.93 9.94 4.70
C SER A 121 13.99 9.71 5.77
N PHE A 122 13.71 8.86 6.77
CA PHE A 122 14.63 8.63 7.89
C PHE A 122 15.14 7.19 7.97
N LYS A 123 14.34 6.23 7.50
CA LYS A 123 14.73 4.82 7.44
C LYS A 123 14.37 4.25 6.09
N VAL A 124 15.31 3.51 5.54
CA VAL A 124 15.09 2.74 4.33
C VAL A 124 15.63 1.35 4.66
N PHE A 125 14.87 0.30 4.40
CA PHE A 125 15.28 -1.08 4.64
C PHE A 125 15.22 -1.89 3.35
N ASN A 126 16.14 -2.84 3.22
CA ASN A 126 16.09 -3.87 2.20
C ASN A 126 15.73 -5.19 2.89
N SER A 127 14.59 -5.77 2.55
CA SER A 127 14.20 -7.08 3.04
C SER A 127 14.79 -8.18 2.14
N ASN A 128 15.09 -9.36 2.70
CA ASN A 128 15.75 -10.46 1.97
C ASN A 128 14.96 -10.93 0.73
N ALA A 129 13.65 -10.62 0.67
CA ALA A 129 12.74 -10.93 -0.43
C ALA A 129 12.57 -9.80 -1.47
N ALA A 130 13.38 -8.73 -1.38
CA ALA A 130 13.46 -7.65 -2.38
C ALA A 130 12.22 -6.76 -2.60
N PRO A 131 11.48 -6.37 -1.55
CA PRO A 131 10.88 -5.05 -1.59
C PRO A 131 11.61 -4.06 -0.66
N MET A 132 11.74 -2.83 -1.17
CA MET A 132 12.40 -1.72 -0.47
C MET A 132 11.37 -1.05 0.45
N GLU A 133 11.61 -1.06 1.75
CA GLU A 133 10.78 -0.32 2.70
C GLU A 133 11.36 1.09 2.90
N VAL A 134 10.49 2.10 2.96
CA VAL A 134 10.83 3.50 3.18
C VAL A 134 9.94 4.06 4.26
N SER A 135 10.56 4.59 5.32
CA SER A 135 9.90 5.29 6.41
C SER A 135 10.13 6.79 6.29
N PHE A 136 9.03 7.54 6.37
CA PHE A 136 9.00 8.98 6.24
C PHE A 136 8.61 9.65 7.55
N ILE A 137 9.20 10.83 7.78
CA ILE A 137 8.80 11.75 8.83
C ILE A 137 7.64 12.59 8.28
N THR A 138 6.52 12.58 8.98
CA THR A 138 5.34 13.35 8.62
C THR A 138 5.53 14.83 8.95
N ALA A 139 4.81 15.69 8.23
CA ALA A 139 4.87 17.13 8.42
C ALA A 139 4.20 17.60 9.70
N ASP A 140 3.24 16.81 10.19
CA ASP A 140 2.51 17.00 11.43
C ASP A 140 3.41 16.64 12.62
N PRO A 141 3.71 17.57 13.54
CA PRO A 141 4.50 17.30 14.73
C PRO A 141 3.91 16.25 15.66
N LEU A 142 2.58 16.05 15.64
CA LEU A 142 1.87 15.03 16.41
C LEU A 142 1.65 13.75 15.61
N GLY A 143 1.99 13.78 14.32
CA GLY A 143 1.81 12.65 13.41
C GLY A 143 2.82 11.55 13.67
N GLN A 144 2.38 10.30 13.52
CA GLN A 144 3.30 9.17 13.49
C GLN A 144 4.08 9.15 12.17
N ASN A 145 5.24 8.49 12.19
CA ASN A 145 5.99 8.20 10.98
C ASN A 145 5.18 7.33 10.02
N TYR A 146 5.29 7.59 8.73
CA TYR A 146 4.57 6.83 7.71
C TYR A 146 5.55 5.93 6.96
N SER A 147 5.31 4.61 7.00
CA SER A 147 6.15 3.63 6.31
C SER A 147 5.40 3.03 5.12
N LEU A 148 6.13 2.81 4.02
CA LEU A 148 5.63 2.13 2.84
C LEU A 148 6.65 1.15 2.30
N ILE A 149 6.18 0.17 1.54
CA ILE A 149 6.96 -0.82 0.83
C ILE A 149 6.84 -0.53 -0.66
N CYS A 150 7.96 -0.33 -1.33
CA CYS A 150 8.06 -0.28 -2.77
C CYS A 150 8.29 -1.70 -3.32
N LYS A 151 7.32 -2.19 -4.08
CA LYS A 151 7.39 -3.47 -4.78
C LYS A 151 7.67 -3.27 -6.26
N THR A 152 8.61 -4.05 -6.80
CA THR A 152 8.90 -4.13 -8.23
C THR A 152 8.95 -5.59 -8.66
N GLY A 153 8.29 -5.93 -9.77
CA GLY A 153 8.03 -7.30 -10.24
C GLY A 153 6.67 -7.87 -9.92
N ASP A 154 5.97 -7.28 -8.96
CA ASP A 154 4.64 -7.73 -8.55
C ASP A 154 3.56 -6.88 -9.22
N ASN A 155 2.56 -7.56 -9.78
CA ASN A 155 1.40 -6.89 -10.34
C ASN A 155 0.35 -6.60 -9.25
N LEU A 156 0.47 -5.44 -8.60
CA LEU A 156 -0.40 -5.05 -7.49
C LEU A 156 -1.85 -4.70 -7.85
N ARG A 157 -2.25 -4.84 -9.11
CA ARG A 157 -3.64 -4.59 -9.55
C ARG A 157 -4.67 -5.37 -8.77
N GLN A 158 -4.39 -6.67 -8.64
CA GLN A 158 -5.34 -7.60 -8.08
C GLN A 158 -5.47 -7.31 -6.60
N ASP A 159 -4.34 -7.09 -5.92
CA ASP A 159 -4.28 -6.64 -4.52
C ASP A 159 -5.08 -5.35 -4.32
N MET A 160 -4.94 -4.35 -5.20
CA MET A 160 -5.71 -3.12 -5.11
C MET A 160 -7.21 -3.34 -5.19
N LEU A 161 -7.68 -4.12 -6.16
CA LEU A 161 -9.11 -4.37 -6.35
C LEU A 161 -9.67 -5.16 -5.16
N VAL A 162 -8.95 -6.19 -4.72
CA VAL A 162 -9.30 -6.99 -3.54
C VAL A 162 -9.41 -6.10 -2.31
N LEU A 163 -8.42 -5.25 -2.05
CA LEU A 163 -8.44 -4.33 -0.92
C LEU A 163 -9.60 -3.35 -1.03
N GLN A 164 -9.93 -2.82 -2.22
CA GLN A 164 -11.09 -1.95 -2.39
C GLN A 164 -12.41 -2.65 -2.02
N ILE A 165 -12.56 -3.92 -2.38
CA ILE A 165 -13.73 -4.73 -1.99
C ILE A 165 -13.75 -4.91 -0.48
N VAL A 166 -12.62 -5.26 0.15
CA VAL A 166 -12.52 -5.38 1.61
C VAL A 166 -12.91 -4.08 2.31
N HIS A 167 -12.46 -2.91 1.83
CA HIS A 167 -12.86 -1.61 2.38
C HIS A 167 -14.35 -1.29 2.18
N LEU A 168 -14.97 -1.77 1.11
CA LEU A 168 -16.40 -1.63 0.91
C LEU A 168 -17.17 -2.50 1.90
N LEU A 169 -16.77 -3.76 2.06
CA LEU A 169 -17.40 -4.69 2.98
C LEU A 169 -17.27 -4.22 4.44
N ASP A 170 -16.09 -3.78 4.87
CA ASP A 170 -15.87 -3.22 6.22
C ASP A 170 -16.83 -2.06 6.51
N ARG A 171 -17.01 -1.15 5.54
CA ARG A 171 -17.97 -0.05 5.67
C ARG A 171 -19.41 -0.53 5.79
N MET A 172 -19.82 -1.53 5.02
CA MET A 172 -21.18 -2.07 5.08
C MET A 172 -21.46 -2.73 6.43
N TRP A 173 -20.54 -3.53 6.97
CA TRP A 173 -20.75 -4.11 8.31
C TRP A 173 -20.76 -3.08 9.42
N ARG A 174 -19.90 -2.06 9.36
CA ARG A 174 -19.92 -0.94 10.31
C ARG A 174 -21.26 -0.20 10.29
N GLN A 175 -21.90 -0.06 9.13
CA GLN A 175 -23.23 0.56 9.01
C GLN A 175 -24.32 -0.28 9.71
N GLU A 176 -24.16 -1.60 9.71
CA GLU A 176 -25.04 -2.54 10.44
C GLU A 176 -24.64 -2.71 11.92
N GLY A 177 -23.69 -1.91 12.43
CA GLY A 177 -23.25 -1.97 13.83
C GLY A 177 -22.27 -3.11 14.14
N LEU A 178 -21.71 -3.77 13.13
CA LEU A 178 -20.73 -4.85 13.27
C LEU A 178 -19.30 -4.31 13.07
N ASP A 179 -18.58 -4.03 14.16
CA ASP A 179 -17.15 -3.70 14.12
C ASP A 179 -16.28 -4.94 14.25
N MET A 180 -15.84 -5.45 13.11
CA MET A 180 -15.07 -6.68 13.01
C MET A 180 -13.57 -6.49 13.27
N ARG A 181 -13.15 -5.27 13.64
CA ARG A 181 -11.75 -4.91 13.93
C ARG A 181 -10.78 -5.30 12.80
N MET A 182 -11.25 -5.21 11.55
CA MET A 182 -10.44 -5.46 10.37
C MET A 182 -9.33 -4.41 10.26
N VAL A 183 -8.09 -4.87 10.14
CA VAL A 183 -6.96 -4.00 9.81
C VAL A 183 -6.79 -4.02 8.29
N THR A 184 -7.22 -2.94 7.64
CA THR A 184 -6.96 -2.73 6.21
C THR A 184 -5.71 -1.89 6.02
N TYR A 185 -5.03 -2.10 4.90
CA TYR A 185 -3.89 -1.29 4.48
C TYR A 185 -4.08 -0.85 3.04
N ARG A 186 -3.42 0.23 2.66
CA ARG A 186 -3.50 0.78 1.32
C ARG A 186 -2.44 0.19 0.42
N CYS A 187 -2.82 -0.03 -0.82
CA CYS A 187 -1.94 -0.49 -1.88
C CYS A 187 -2.25 0.32 -3.13
N ILE A 188 -1.21 0.67 -3.88
CA ILE A 188 -1.38 1.32 -5.17
C ILE A 188 -0.37 0.83 -6.19
N SER A 189 -0.87 0.44 -7.36
CA SER A 189 -0.07 0.15 -8.53
C SER A 189 0.32 1.46 -9.21
N THR A 190 1.62 1.65 -9.40
CA THR A 190 2.21 2.88 -9.95
C THR A 190 2.72 2.71 -11.38
N GLY A 191 2.58 1.51 -11.94
CA GLY A 191 2.96 1.17 -13.31
C GLY A 191 2.85 -0.33 -13.55
N ARG A 192 3.45 -0.79 -14.65
CA ARG A 192 3.50 -2.22 -14.96
C ARG A 192 4.39 -2.95 -13.96
N ASP A 193 3.82 -3.95 -13.30
CA ASP A 193 4.52 -4.83 -12.35
C ASP A 193 5.28 -4.04 -11.26
N GLN A 194 4.69 -2.95 -10.77
CA GLN A 194 5.25 -2.14 -9.70
C GLN A 194 4.17 -1.41 -8.91
N GLY A 195 4.48 -1.10 -7.65
CA GLY A 195 3.60 -0.29 -6.81
C GLY A 195 4.11 -0.08 -5.39
N LEU A 196 3.25 0.55 -4.59
CA LEU A 196 3.50 0.91 -3.20
C LEU A 196 2.47 0.25 -2.30
N VAL A 197 2.90 -0.22 -1.14
CA VAL A 197 2.04 -0.83 -0.11
C VAL A 197 2.30 -0.13 1.21
N GLU A 198 1.25 0.24 1.94
CA GLU A 198 1.36 0.78 3.29
C GLU A 198 1.91 -0.28 4.25
N VAL A 199 2.86 0.12 5.10
CA VAL A 199 3.32 -0.74 6.20
C VAL A 199 2.39 -0.54 7.38
N VAL A 200 1.80 -1.63 7.85
CA VAL A 200 1.03 -1.63 9.10
C VAL A 200 2.03 -1.56 10.27
N PRO A 201 1.96 -0.52 11.12
CA PRO A 201 2.82 -0.42 12.29
C PRO A 201 2.65 -1.63 13.22
N ASP A 202 3.73 -2.01 13.90
CA ASP A 202 3.76 -3.08 14.91
C ASP A 202 3.36 -4.49 14.45
N ALA A 203 3.07 -4.66 13.15
CA ALA A 203 2.72 -5.94 12.55
C ALA A 203 3.95 -6.84 12.39
N VAL A 204 3.76 -8.13 12.66
CA VAL A 204 4.77 -9.18 12.49
C VAL A 204 4.14 -10.34 11.73
N THR A 205 4.86 -10.92 10.78
CA THR A 205 4.36 -12.07 10.03
C THR A 205 4.31 -13.31 10.92
N LEU A 206 3.30 -14.17 10.74
CA LEU A 206 3.21 -15.46 11.44
C LEU A 206 4.48 -16.30 11.24
N ALA A 207 5.03 -16.31 10.01
CA ALA A 207 6.28 -17.00 9.72
C ALA A 207 7.45 -16.51 10.61
N LYS A 208 7.55 -15.20 10.86
CA LYS A 208 8.59 -14.64 11.74
C LYS A 208 8.35 -15.02 13.20
N ILE A 209 7.10 -15.01 13.66
CA ILE A 209 6.72 -15.48 15.00
C ILE A 209 7.13 -16.94 15.19
N HIS A 210 6.79 -17.81 14.25
CA HIS A 210 7.17 -19.22 14.30
C HIS A 210 8.69 -19.43 14.27
N GLN A 211 9.41 -18.63 13.48
CA GLN A 211 10.86 -18.73 13.36
C GLN A 211 11.60 -18.42 14.68
N GLU A 212 11.02 -17.61 15.58
CA GLU A 212 11.57 -17.38 16.94
C GLU A 212 11.71 -18.68 17.74
N TRP A 213 10.95 -19.72 17.38
CA TRP A 213 10.95 -21.03 18.03
C TRP A 213 11.68 -22.11 17.22
N GLY A 214 12.54 -21.69 16.29
CA GLY A 214 13.38 -22.57 15.48
C GLY A 214 12.74 -23.03 14.16
N LEU A 215 13.46 -23.88 13.43
CA LEU A 215 13.07 -24.38 12.09
C LEU A 215 11.72 -25.09 12.06
N SER A 216 11.33 -25.77 13.14
CA SER A 216 10.04 -26.47 13.27
C SER A 216 8.99 -25.67 14.03
N GLY A 217 9.23 -24.38 14.33
CA GLY A 217 8.29 -23.55 15.08
C GLY A 217 6.92 -23.40 14.42
N ALA A 218 6.82 -23.57 13.09
CA ALA A 218 5.54 -23.54 12.37
C ALA A 218 4.67 -24.79 12.62
N LEU A 219 5.25 -25.89 13.09
CA LEU A 219 4.53 -27.13 13.43
C LEU A 219 4.05 -27.14 14.88
N ARG A 220 4.42 -26.11 15.65
CA ARG A 220 4.10 -26.00 17.07
C ARG A 220 2.85 -25.15 17.26
N GLU A 221 1.80 -25.76 17.78
CA GLU A 221 0.52 -25.10 18.06
C GLU A 221 0.62 -24.03 19.15
N ASP A 222 1.55 -24.18 20.10
CA ASP A 222 1.71 -23.30 21.26
C ASP A 222 2.44 -21.97 20.99
N THR A 223 3.00 -21.80 19.78
CA THR A 223 3.90 -20.67 19.48
C THR A 223 3.19 -19.32 19.43
N LEU A 224 1.97 -19.29 18.88
CA LEU A 224 1.18 -18.06 18.77
C LEU A 224 0.67 -17.61 20.15
N GLU A 225 0.16 -18.54 20.96
CA GLU A 225 -0.29 -18.28 22.33
C GLU A 225 0.85 -17.73 23.20
N LYS A 226 2.02 -18.37 23.16
CA LYS A 226 3.22 -17.89 23.87
C LYS A 226 3.63 -16.49 23.42
N TRP A 227 3.58 -16.22 22.13
CA TRP A 227 3.88 -14.89 21.60
C TRP A 227 2.90 -13.82 22.13
N PHE A 228 1.60 -14.14 22.22
CA PHE A 228 0.60 -13.24 22.81
C PHE A 228 0.84 -12.99 24.30
N HIS A 229 1.23 -14.02 25.07
CA HIS A 229 1.53 -13.86 26.50
C HIS A 229 2.79 -13.03 26.77
N VAL A 230 3.84 -13.18 25.95
CA VAL A 230 5.06 -12.37 26.08
C VAL A 230 4.77 -10.88 25.86
N ARG A 231 3.84 -10.57 24.96
CA ARG A 231 3.51 -9.19 24.58
C ARG A 231 2.44 -8.54 25.47
N ASN A 232 1.55 -9.33 26.05
CA ASN A 232 0.48 -8.86 26.92
C ASN A 232 0.72 -9.30 28.36
N LYS A 233 1.24 -8.39 29.19
CA LYS A 233 1.61 -8.68 30.58
C LYS A 233 0.42 -8.78 31.53
N THR A 234 -0.71 -8.17 31.17
CA THR A 234 -1.94 -8.19 31.98
C THR A 234 -2.96 -9.15 31.38
N LYS A 235 -3.81 -9.74 32.23
CA LYS A 235 -4.89 -10.64 31.81
C LYS A 235 -5.92 -9.91 30.95
N GLU A 236 -6.24 -8.66 31.29
CA GLU A 236 -7.19 -7.83 30.55
C GLU A 236 -6.68 -7.49 29.14
N ASP A 237 -5.39 -7.17 28.99
CA ASP A 237 -4.80 -6.96 27.67
C ASP A 237 -4.83 -8.25 26.84
N TYR A 238 -4.51 -9.39 27.46
CA TYR A 238 -4.55 -10.68 26.78
C TYR A 238 -5.96 -11.02 26.26
N GLU A 239 -6.99 -10.88 27.10
CA GLU A 239 -8.40 -11.12 26.72
C GLU A 239 -8.87 -10.17 25.61
N LYS A 240 -8.47 -8.89 25.66
CA LYS A 240 -8.78 -7.91 24.62
C LYS A 240 -8.13 -8.25 23.27
N HIS A 241 -6.87 -8.67 23.29
CA HIS A 241 -6.12 -9.00 22.08
C HIS A 241 -6.59 -10.33 21.46
N THR A 242 -6.87 -11.34 22.29
CA THR A 242 -7.45 -12.62 21.82
C THR A 242 -8.83 -12.41 21.21
N HIS A 243 -9.71 -11.62 21.85
CA HIS A 243 -11.00 -11.27 21.28
C HIS A 243 -10.85 -10.55 19.92
N THR A 244 -9.91 -9.61 19.81
CA THR A 244 -9.60 -8.93 18.53
C THR A 244 -9.09 -9.90 17.48
N HIS A 245 -8.24 -10.84 17.87
CA HIS A 245 -7.70 -11.86 16.98
C HIS A 245 -8.81 -12.78 16.44
N THR A 246 -9.72 -13.26 17.29
CA THR A 246 -10.85 -14.10 16.86
C THR A 246 -11.76 -13.37 15.88
N HIS A 247 -12.10 -12.11 16.15
CA HIS A 247 -12.98 -11.31 15.28
C HIS A 247 -12.33 -11.03 13.93
N SER A 248 -11.07 -10.59 13.92
CA SER A 248 -10.35 -10.34 12.66
C SER A 248 -10.10 -11.63 11.88
N HIS A 249 -9.74 -12.75 12.53
CA HIS A 249 -9.45 -14.02 11.86
C HIS A 249 -10.69 -14.65 11.21
N THR A 250 -11.78 -14.82 11.97
CA THR A 250 -13.04 -15.36 11.43
C THR A 250 -13.50 -14.58 10.20
N HIS A 251 -13.28 -13.27 10.22
CA HIS A 251 -13.74 -12.43 9.14
C HIS A 251 -12.81 -12.34 7.94
N THR A 252 -11.49 -12.31 8.14
CA THR A 252 -10.54 -12.48 7.02
C THR A 252 -10.84 -13.77 6.27
N HIS A 253 -11.18 -14.85 6.98
CA HIS A 253 -11.63 -16.10 6.38
C HIS A 253 -12.93 -15.92 5.57
N THR A 254 -13.95 -15.24 6.12
CA THR A 254 -15.20 -14.92 5.38
C THR A 254 -14.90 -14.14 4.10
N HIS A 255 -14.06 -13.09 4.16
CA HIS A 255 -13.68 -12.30 3.00
C HIS A 255 -12.99 -13.14 1.93
N THR A 256 -11.97 -13.91 2.33
CA THR A 256 -11.21 -14.75 1.40
C THR A 256 -12.14 -15.75 0.71
N HIS A 257 -13.07 -16.36 1.44
CA HIS A 257 -14.08 -17.26 0.87
C HIS A 257 -15.07 -16.54 -0.05
N SER A 258 -15.62 -15.39 0.35
CA SER A 258 -16.56 -14.62 -0.47
C SER A 258 -15.91 -14.13 -1.77
N ILE A 259 -14.64 -13.71 -1.72
CA ILE A 259 -13.89 -13.27 -2.90
C ILE A 259 -13.56 -14.48 -3.79
N PHE A 260 -13.21 -15.62 -3.22
CA PHE A 260 -12.96 -16.86 -3.97
C PHE A 260 -14.22 -17.34 -4.72
N LEU A 261 -15.40 -17.21 -4.12
CA LEU A 261 -16.68 -17.58 -4.76
C LEU A 261 -17.09 -16.65 -5.92
N LEU A 262 -16.42 -15.50 -6.09
CA LEU A 262 -16.67 -14.53 -7.16
C LEU A 262 -15.72 -14.69 -8.37
N GLN A 263 -14.79 -15.65 -8.34
CA GLN A 263 -13.85 -15.97 -9.43
C GLN A 263 -14.36 -17.11 -10.30
#